data_AF-A0A9Q0J8J6-F1
#
_entry.id   AF-A0A9Q0J8J6-F1
#
_cell.length_a   1.000
_cell.length_b   1.000
_cell.length_c   1.000
_cell.angle_alpha   90.00
_cell.angle_beta   90.00
_cell.angle_gamma   90.00
#
_symmetry.space_group_name_H-M   'P 1'
#
loop_
_entity.id
_entity.type
_entity.pdbx_description
1 polymer ?
#
loop_
_entity_poly.entity_id
_entity_poly.type
_entity_poly.pdbx_seq_one_letter_code
_entity_poly.pdbx_strand_id
1 'polypeptide(L)'
;MGIGGKFWDILKPYARNEGPDFLRDKRVAVDLSYWIVQHETALKSAARKPHLRLTFFRTINLFAKFGAFPVFVVDGSPSPLKSQARILRFFRFSGVSVTVPEEGVSVERNRVFQKYVKECVELLELFGMPVLKADGEAEALCAQLNRDGYVDACITADSDAFLFGANCVIKCLRPNTKEPFECYNMSDIEAGLGLKRNHLIAISLLVGNDHDLNGVQGIGVETALRFVQAFTEKDILDGFASLLGSCCTELGIRMLINFRLVLQPQTTLCSVQIKVPQSQKLLTVPSVGIQAPKENILGLLVNIVESVVEREEKKLRKQEDWQTKVCNKIAAEPNFPNSDIIAMYLGNNRRNFYANDGSCMSWASPDTDMLVDFLVFHQLWEPSYIRQRMLPMLSTIYLREMAGKQEKTLLIGQYAFDSIQRVKIRYENRSFVIKWRKATGSVVSSIPSDSVKEFDKPLEEIVEIDEHADQFEEDDENVSHIHVNDEGWLLTDENVDLVRGAFPEEVDRFLREKEMKELKRRKGSSARLEKSPKSKGVQLSIKEFYRSTKVQYSSQEEEDLPENHANQDAEASKEKRKSLSSNLKKSVRRRLLFN
;
A
#
# COMPACT_ATOMS: atom_id res chain seq x y z
N MET A 1 12.76 -3.72 -2.79
CA MET A 1 13.44 -2.48 -3.17
C MET A 1 13.54 -1.63 -1.93
N GLY A 2 14.51 -0.74 -1.94
CA GLY A 2 14.93 0.07 -0.83
C GLY A 2 15.72 -0.69 0.23
N ILE A 3 15.50 -0.34 1.49
CA ILE A 3 16.21 -0.89 2.65
C ILE A 3 16.13 -2.42 2.68
N GLY A 4 17.30 -3.06 2.79
CA GLY A 4 17.47 -4.49 2.82
C GLY A 4 16.78 -5.18 4.01
N GLY A 5 16.70 -6.51 3.93
CA GLY A 5 16.07 -7.33 4.95
C GLY A 5 14.54 -7.19 4.98
N LYS A 6 13.96 -7.38 6.17
CA LYS A 6 12.52 -7.32 6.42
C LYS A 6 12.08 -5.96 6.96
N PHE A 7 12.58 -4.88 6.38
CA PHE A 7 12.36 -3.52 6.90
C PHE A 7 10.87 -3.15 7.02
N TRP A 8 10.06 -3.47 6.01
CA TRP A 8 8.61 -3.27 6.08
C TRP A 8 7.92 -4.05 7.21
N ASP A 9 8.47 -5.20 7.65
CA ASP A 9 7.89 -5.96 8.77
C ASP A 9 8.10 -5.22 10.10
N ILE A 10 9.19 -4.43 10.23
CA ILE A 10 9.42 -3.55 11.39
C ILE A 10 8.44 -2.39 11.41
N LEU A 11 8.14 -1.82 10.24
CA LEU A 11 7.22 -0.69 10.15
C LEU A 11 5.76 -1.12 10.31
N LYS A 12 5.41 -2.36 9.95
CA LYS A 12 4.03 -2.86 9.89
C LYS A 12 3.16 -2.56 11.13
N PRO A 13 3.64 -2.64 12.39
CA PRO A 13 2.85 -2.26 13.56
C PRO A 13 2.42 -0.79 13.61
N TYR A 14 3.10 0.07 12.84
CA TYR A 14 2.87 1.51 12.74
C TYR A 14 2.14 1.90 11.45
N ALA A 15 1.70 0.92 10.65
CA ALA A 15 0.87 1.16 9.48
C ALA A 15 -0.56 1.55 9.90
N ARG A 16 -1.12 2.54 9.20
CA ARG A 16 -2.55 2.84 9.23
C ARG A 16 -3.25 2.10 8.11
N ASN A 17 -4.39 1.50 8.45
CA ASN A 17 -5.28 0.86 7.48
C ASN A 17 -6.34 1.88 7.08
N GLU A 18 -6.12 2.54 5.95
CA GLU A 18 -6.96 3.66 5.50
C GLU A 18 -8.00 3.19 4.47
N GLY A 19 -9.20 3.76 4.58
CA GLY A 19 -10.32 3.51 3.66
C GLY A 19 -10.21 4.30 2.35
N PRO A 20 -11.09 4.04 1.36
CA PRO A 20 -11.05 4.74 0.07
C PRO A 20 -11.23 6.25 0.18
N ASP A 21 -11.96 6.71 1.20
CA ASP A 21 -12.21 8.13 1.46
C ASP A 21 -10.96 8.89 1.91
N PHE A 22 -9.90 8.20 2.37
CA PHE A 22 -8.66 8.86 2.81
C PHE A 22 -7.98 9.64 1.68
N LEU A 23 -8.10 9.18 0.44
CA LEU A 23 -7.49 9.82 -0.73
C LEU A 23 -8.37 10.90 -1.37
N ARG A 24 -9.58 11.12 -0.85
CA ARG A 24 -10.51 12.09 -1.40
C ARG A 24 -9.92 13.49 -1.33
N ASP A 25 -9.96 14.19 -2.46
CA ASP A 25 -9.46 15.54 -2.66
C ASP A 25 -7.98 15.75 -2.32
N LYS A 26 -7.22 14.65 -2.19
CA LYS A 26 -5.77 14.69 -1.99
C LYS A 26 -5.03 14.60 -3.30
N ARG A 27 -3.92 15.33 -3.38
CA ARG A 27 -2.92 15.21 -4.44
C ARG A 27 -1.98 14.07 -4.08
N VAL A 28 -1.70 13.17 -5.02
CA VAL A 28 -0.92 11.96 -4.72
C VAL A 28 0.13 11.75 -5.78
N ALA A 29 1.40 11.69 -5.38
CA ALA A 29 2.47 11.30 -6.29
C ALA A 29 2.45 9.77 -6.51
N VAL A 30 2.58 9.32 -7.75
CA VAL A 30 2.59 7.91 -8.13
C VAL A 30 3.91 7.59 -8.80
N ASP A 31 4.68 6.65 -8.25
CA ASP A 31 5.81 6.07 -8.97
C ASP A 31 5.28 5.20 -10.13
N LEU A 32 5.43 5.70 -11.36
CA LEU A 32 4.96 5.01 -12.56
C LEU A 32 5.81 3.77 -12.86
N SER A 33 7.11 3.82 -12.58
CA SER A 33 8.01 2.68 -12.78
C SER A 33 7.60 1.52 -11.90
N TYR A 34 7.27 1.78 -10.63
CA TYR A 34 6.72 0.77 -9.72
C TYR A 34 5.45 0.11 -10.26
N TRP A 35 4.50 0.89 -10.79
CA TRP A 35 3.28 0.32 -11.38
C TRP A 35 3.58 -0.57 -12.58
N ILE A 36 4.35 -0.07 -13.55
CA ILE A 36 4.71 -0.83 -14.77
C ILE A 36 5.37 -2.17 -14.39
N VAL A 37 6.31 -2.14 -13.45
CA VAL A 37 6.98 -3.35 -12.94
C VAL A 37 6.01 -4.31 -12.26
N GLN A 38 5.13 -3.82 -11.38
CA GLN A 38 4.17 -4.67 -10.67
C GLN A 38 3.29 -5.49 -11.63
N HIS A 39 3.00 -4.97 -12.81
CA HIS A 39 2.14 -5.57 -13.83
C HIS A 39 2.76 -6.79 -14.51
N GLU A 40 4.05 -6.74 -14.83
CA GLU A 40 4.77 -7.87 -15.45
C GLU A 40 4.77 -9.10 -14.53
N THR A 41 4.66 -8.91 -13.21
CA THR A 41 4.52 -10.01 -12.25
C THR A 41 3.10 -10.56 -12.15
N ALA A 42 2.09 -9.70 -12.32
CA ALA A 42 0.71 -9.97 -11.95
C ALA A 42 -0.09 -10.67 -13.06
N LEU A 43 0.14 -10.29 -14.33
CA LEU A 43 -0.63 -10.83 -15.45
C LEU A 43 0.07 -12.05 -16.05
N LYS A 44 -0.51 -13.24 -15.83
CA LYS A 44 -0.11 -14.49 -16.47
C LYS A 44 -0.45 -14.42 -17.96
N SER A 45 0.51 -13.99 -18.79
CA SER A 45 0.65 -14.19 -20.25
C SER A 45 -0.54 -13.97 -21.22
N ALA A 46 -1.75 -13.62 -20.78
CA ALA A 46 -2.93 -13.55 -21.64
C ALA A 46 -3.35 -12.13 -22.04
N ALA A 47 -2.99 -11.10 -21.27
CA ALA A 47 -3.41 -9.72 -21.55
C ALA A 47 -2.47 -9.00 -22.53
N ARG A 48 -3.03 -8.40 -23.58
CA ARG A 48 -2.30 -7.53 -24.52
C ARG A 48 -1.84 -6.26 -23.80
N LYS A 49 -0.57 -5.88 -23.97
CA LYS A 49 0.05 -4.67 -23.39
C LYS A 49 -0.43 -4.40 -21.94
N PRO A 50 -0.11 -5.29 -20.99
CA PRO A 50 -0.66 -5.29 -19.63
C PRO A 50 -0.41 -3.99 -18.86
N HIS A 51 0.73 -3.33 -19.14
CA HIS A 51 1.11 -2.05 -18.55
C HIS A 51 0.11 -0.93 -18.88
N LEU A 52 -0.36 -0.85 -20.11
CA LEU A 52 -1.36 0.13 -20.54
C LEU A 52 -2.73 -0.17 -19.93
N ARG A 53 -3.18 -1.44 -19.99
CA ARG A 53 -4.47 -1.86 -19.43
C ARG A 53 -4.56 -1.49 -17.94
N LEU A 54 -3.53 -1.80 -17.17
CA LEU A 54 -3.56 -1.54 -15.73
C LEU A 54 -3.36 -0.06 -15.39
N THR A 55 -2.51 0.66 -16.13
CA THR A 55 -2.40 2.13 -15.97
C THR A 55 -3.74 2.80 -16.21
N PHE A 56 -4.45 2.44 -17.29
CA PHE A 56 -5.80 2.94 -17.60
C PHE A 56 -6.78 2.75 -16.43
N PHE A 57 -6.95 1.52 -15.96
CA PHE A 57 -7.91 1.25 -14.88
C PHE A 57 -7.50 1.83 -13.54
N ARG A 58 -6.20 1.87 -13.22
CA ARG A 58 -5.72 2.44 -11.97
C ARG A 58 -5.88 3.96 -11.94
N THR A 59 -5.63 4.64 -13.05
CA THR A 59 -5.84 6.09 -13.18
C THR A 59 -7.32 6.44 -13.00
N ILE A 60 -8.23 5.74 -13.69
CA ILE A 60 -9.68 5.94 -13.52
C ILE A 60 -10.12 5.69 -12.08
N ASN A 61 -9.63 4.61 -11.45
CA ASN A 61 -9.97 4.32 -10.06
C ASN A 61 -9.41 5.37 -9.08
N LEU A 62 -8.17 5.81 -9.23
CA LEU A 62 -7.59 6.88 -8.41
C LEU A 62 -8.44 8.15 -8.49
N PHE A 63 -8.81 8.54 -9.70
CA PHE A 63 -9.53 9.79 -9.92
C PHE A 63 -10.99 9.69 -9.47
N ALA A 64 -11.75 8.74 -10.03
CA ALA A 64 -13.20 8.66 -9.85
C ALA A 64 -13.61 7.96 -8.54
N LYS A 65 -13.00 6.80 -8.25
CA LYS A 65 -13.39 5.98 -7.10
C LYS A 65 -12.81 6.51 -5.79
N PHE A 66 -11.53 6.86 -5.78
CA PHE A 66 -10.85 7.38 -4.59
C PHE A 66 -10.96 8.90 -4.46
N GLY A 67 -11.35 9.61 -5.51
CA GLY A 67 -11.44 11.07 -5.50
C GLY A 67 -10.08 11.76 -5.42
N ALA A 68 -9.00 11.06 -5.77
CA ALA A 68 -7.64 11.60 -5.72
C ALA A 68 -7.31 12.48 -6.93
N PHE A 69 -6.24 13.25 -6.81
CA PHE A 69 -5.62 14.03 -7.87
C PHE A 69 -4.19 13.49 -8.10
N PRO A 70 -4.02 12.50 -8.99
CA PRO A 70 -2.73 11.84 -9.16
C PRO A 70 -1.74 12.71 -9.94
N VAL A 71 -0.47 12.68 -9.52
CA VAL A 71 0.69 13.22 -10.23
C VAL A 71 1.64 12.07 -10.49
N PHE A 72 1.90 11.75 -11.76
CA PHE A 72 2.75 10.62 -12.11
C PHE A 72 4.20 11.05 -12.16
N VAL A 73 5.09 10.23 -11.63
CA VAL A 73 6.53 10.46 -11.64
C VAL A 73 7.21 9.32 -12.37
N VAL A 74 8.03 9.68 -13.35
CA VAL A 74 8.84 8.77 -14.16
C VAL A 74 10.29 8.86 -13.73
N ASP A 75 10.97 7.71 -13.67
CA ASP A 75 12.41 7.66 -13.41
C ASP A 75 13.22 8.45 -14.46
N GLY A 76 14.28 9.07 -13.97
CA GLY A 76 15.37 9.63 -14.75
C GLY A 76 16.50 8.62 -14.95
N SER A 77 17.73 9.12 -14.95
CA SER A 77 18.92 8.29 -15.09
C SER A 77 19.35 7.73 -13.73
N PRO A 78 19.49 6.39 -13.58
CA PRO A 78 19.93 5.82 -12.32
C PRO A 78 21.36 6.25 -12.00
N SER A 79 21.69 6.37 -10.72
CA SER A 79 23.07 6.65 -10.29
C SER A 79 24.02 5.50 -10.67
N PRO A 80 25.33 5.77 -10.82
CA PRO A 80 26.32 4.73 -11.09
C PRO A 80 26.30 3.61 -10.04
N LEU A 81 26.15 3.98 -8.76
CA LEU A 81 26.03 3.04 -7.65
C LEU A 81 24.80 2.13 -7.79
N LYS A 82 23.63 2.70 -8.11
CA LYS A 82 22.41 1.90 -8.32
C LYS A 82 22.55 0.95 -9.51
N SER A 83 23.16 1.43 -10.59
CA SER A 83 23.42 0.63 -11.79
C SER A 83 24.35 -0.55 -11.49
N GLN A 84 25.44 -0.31 -10.76
CA GLN A 84 26.37 -1.35 -10.33
C GLN A 84 25.71 -2.35 -9.37
N ALA A 85 24.93 -1.87 -8.40
CA ALA A 85 24.19 -2.72 -7.47
C ALA A 85 23.16 -3.61 -8.19
N ARG A 86 22.44 -3.10 -9.20
CA ARG A 86 21.55 -3.92 -10.04
C ARG A 86 22.31 -5.04 -10.75
N ILE A 87 23.45 -4.72 -11.36
CA ILE A 87 24.32 -5.70 -12.04
C ILE A 87 24.80 -6.78 -11.06
N LEU A 88 25.31 -6.38 -9.89
CA LEU A 88 25.77 -7.32 -8.85
C LEU A 88 24.63 -8.22 -8.34
N ARG A 89 23.43 -7.65 -8.15
CA ARG A 89 22.23 -8.38 -7.76
C ARG A 89 21.88 -9.44 -8.81
N PHE A 90 21.90 -9.09 -10.09
CA PHE A 90 21.67 -10.04 -11.17
C PHE A 90 22.63 -11.23 -11.10
N PHE A 91 23.94 -11.00 -11.01
CA PHE A 91 24.93 -12.09 -10.94
C PHE A 91 24.74 -13.00 -9.72
N ARG A 92 24.48 -12.43 -8.53
CA ARG A 92 24.23 -13.21 -7.30
C ARG A 92 23.05 -14.17 -7.45
N PHE A 93 22.01 -13.79 -8.19
CA PHE A 93 20.80 -14.60 -8.35
C PHE A 93 20.81 -15.50 -9.58
N SER A 94 21.59 -15.18 -10.62
CA SER A 94 21.69 -15.99 -11.83
C SER A 94 22.68 -17.16 -11.73
N GLY A 95 23.55 -17.18 -10.71
CA GLY A 95 24.55 -18.26 -10.53
C GLY A 95 25.64 -18.30 -11.61
N VAL A 96 25.75 -17.25 -12.43
CA VAL A 96 26.76 -17.08 -13.47
C VAL A 96 27.95 -16.32 -12.86
N SER A 97 29.17 -16.79 -13.14
CA SER A 97 30.42 -16.14 -12.71
C SER A 97 30.50 -14.69 -13.21
N VAL A 98 31.28 -13.84 -12.51
CA VAL A 98 31.54 -12.43 -12.85
C VAL A 98 32.43 -12.36 -14.11
N THR A 99 31.87 -12.75 -15.25
CA THR A 99 32.36 -12.33 -16.57
C THR A 99 31.27 -11.44 -17.13
N VAL A 100 31.52 -10.13 -17.10
CA VAL A 100 30.63 -9.09 -17.62
C VAL A 100 30.19 -9.48 -19.04
N PRO A 101 28.91 -9.79 -19.31
CA PRO A 101 28.44 -9.82 -20.68
C PRO A 101 28.30 -8.37 -21.11
N GLU A 102 29.28 -7.91 -21.90
CA GLU A 102 29.17 -6.69 -22.66
C GLU A 102 27.91 -6.80 -23.58
N GLU A 103 26.95 -5.90 -23.33
CA GLU A 103 26.07 -5.29 -24.35
C GLU A 103 24.79 -5.98 -24.85
N GLY A 104 24.59 -7.30 -24.78
CA GLY A 104 23.46 -7.92 -25.50
C GLY A 104 22.04 -7.82 -24.87
N VAL A 105 21.84 -8.41 -23.69
CA VAL A 105 20.49 -8.74 -23.16
C VAL A 105 19.94 -7.66 -22.20
N SER A 106 20.82 -6.83 -21.64
CA SER A 106 20.45 -5.74 -20.72
C SER A 106 19.94 -4.51 -21.49
N VAL A 107 20.56 -4.19 -22.62
CA VAL A 107 20.19 -3.04 -23.47
C VAL A 107 18.80 -3.23 -24.05
N GLU A 108 18.47 -4.42 -24.56
CA GLU A 108 17.16 -4.67 -25.16
C GLU A 108 16.02 -4.65 -24.14
N ARG A 109 16.21 -5.19 -22.94
CA ARG A 109 15.21 -5.13 -21.86
C ARG A 109 14.96 -3.70 -21.38
N ASN A 110 16.02 -2.92 -21.23
CA ASN A 110 15.90 -1.49 -20.93
C ASN A 110 15.15 -0.74 -22.04
N ARG A 111 15.39 -1.07 -23.31
CA ARG A 111 14.62 -0.50 -24.43
C ARG A 111 13.13 -0.85 -24.37
N VAL A 112 12.80 -2.10 -24.06
CA VAL A 112 11.40 -2.53 -23.90
C VAL A 112 10.72 -1.82 -22.73
N PHE A 113 11.38 -1.74 -21.57
CA PHE A 113 10.84 -1.02 -20.42
C PHE A 113 10.64 0.47 -20.74
N GLN A 114 11.63 1.11 -21.36
CA GLN A 114 11.52 2.51 -21.81
C GLN A 114 10.38 2.71 -22.83
N LYS A 115 10.10 1.72 -23.68
CA LYS A 115 8.92 1.73 -24.55
C LYS A 115 7.63 1.68 -23.73
N TYR A 116 7.53 0.80 -22.73
CA TYR A 116 6.35 0.72 -21.87
C TYR A 116 6.11 2.02 -21.10
N VAL A 117 7.19 2.64 -20.59
CA VAL A 117 7.13 3.96 -19.95
C VAL A 117 6.56 4.99 -20.92
N LYS A 118 7.10 5.10 -22.14
CA LYS A 118 6.60 6.05 -23.16
C LYS A 118 5.13 5.84 -23.48
N GLU A 119 4.71 4.61 -23.72
CA GLU A 119 3.30 4.29 -24.01
C GLU A 119 2.39 4.67 -22.81
N CYS A 120 2.82 4.42 -21.58
CA CYS A 120 2.05 4.82 -20.39
C CYS A 120 2.02 6.35 -20.20
N VAL A 121 3.11 7.06 -20.50
CA VAL A 121 3.15 8.54 -20.44
C VAL A 121 2.17 9.13 -21.44
N GLU A 122 2.18 8.68 -22.69
CA GLU A 122 1.24 9.12 -23.72
C GLU A 122 -0.21 8.87 -23.30
N LEU A 123 -0.51 7.67 -22.76
CA LEU A 123 -1.83 7.37 -22.21
C LEU A 123 -2.26 8.37 -21.12
N LEU A 124 -1.35 8.71 -20.20
CA LEU A 124 -1.62 9.61 -19.08
C LEU A 124 -1.78 11.07 -19.53
N GLU A 125 -1.01 11.51 -20.52
CA GLU A 125 -1.16 12.83 -21.15
C GLU A 125 -2.52 12.95 -21.85
N LEU A 126 -2.96 11.90 -22.57
CA LEU A 126 -4.31 11.85 -23.16
C LEU A 126 -5.42 11.87 -22.11
N PHE A 127 -5.18 11.32 -20.92
CA PHE A 127 -6.08 11.48 -19.76
C PHE A 127 -6.07 12.88 -19.15
N GLY A 128 -5.14 13.76 -19.54
CA GLY A 128 -4.96 15.09 -18.95
C GLY A 128 -4.26 15.06 -17.59
N MET A 129 -3.49 14.00 -17.28
CA MET A 129 -2.80 13.86 -16.00
C MET A 129 -1.41 14.54 -16.03
N PRO A 130 -0.98 15.19 -14.94
CA PRO A 130 0.38 15.71 -14.85
C PRO A 130 1.38 14.57 -14.72
N VAL A 131 2.38 14.57 -15.61
CA VAL A 131 3.49 13.61 -15.63
C VAL A 131 4.80 14.36 -15.48
N LEU A 132 5.55 14.00 -14.44
CA LEU A 132 6.85 14.58 -14.12
C LEU A 132 7.95 13.56 -14.39
N LYS A 133 9.07 14.03 -14.90
CA LYS A 133 10.30 13.23 -15.00
C LYS A 133 11.25 13.64 -13.87
N ALA A 134 11.73 12.66 -13.12
CA ALA A 134 12.79 12.85 -12.13
C ALA A 134 14.16 12.93 -12.82
N ASP A 135 15.11 13.62 -12.20
CA ASP A 135 16.50 13.63 -12.68
C ASP A 135 17.20 12.27 -12.42
N GLY A 136 16.85 11.64 -11.30
CA GLY A 136 17.35 10.33 -10.89
C GLY A 136 16.21 9.35 -10.67
N GLU A 137 15.83 9.15 -9.42
CA GLU A 137 14.79 8.19 -9.05
C GLU A 137 13.44 8.86 -8.81
N ALA A 138 12.37 8.23 -9.30
CA ALA A 138 11.00 8.68 -9.13
C ALA A 138 10.67 8.86 -7.65
N GLU A 139 11.07 7.91 -6.79
CA GLU A 139 10.84 7.98 -5.34
C GLU A 139 11.39 9.23 -4.68
N ALA A 140 12.53 9.71 -5.15
CA ALA A 140 13.12 10.90 -4.59
C ALA A 140 12.33 12.15 -4.96
N LEU A 141 11.82 12.23 -6.20
CA LEU A 141 10.96 13.34 -6.61
C LEU A 141 9.59 13.22 -5.93
N CYS A 142 8.98 12.04 -5.83
CA CYS A 142 7.77 11.80 -5.04
C CYS A 142 7.94 12.30 -3.60
N ALA A 143 9.02 11.88 -2.93
CA ALA A 143 9.33 12.30 -1.56
C ALA A 143 9.54 13.81 -1.43
N GLN A 144 10.24 14.44 -2.39
CA GLN A 144 10.40 15.90 -2.42
C GLN A 144 9.04 16.60 -2.54
N LEU A 145 8.19 16.18 -3.49
CA LEU A 145 6.86 16.77 -3.67
C LEU A 145 6.01 16.65 -2.39
N ASN A 146 6.13 15.53 -1.68
CA ASN A 146 5.38 15.31 -0.45
C ASN A 146 5.93 16.12 0.73
N ARG A 147 7.25 16.22 0.85
CA ARG A 147 7.91 17.05 1.87
C ARG A 147 7.62 18.53 1.69
N ASP A 148 7.62 18.99 0.44
CA ASP A 148 7.44 20.40 0.08
C ASP A 148 5.95 20.81 0.03
N GLY A 149 5.02 19.86 0.22
CA GLY A 149 3.57 20.12 0.31
C GLY A 149 2.84 20.24 -1.04
N TYR A 150 3.48 19.85 -2.15
CA TYR A 150 2.85 19.78 -3.46
C TYR A 150 1.91 18.58 -3.59
N VAL A 151 2.20 17.48 -2.88
CA VAL A 151 1.33 16.30 -2.78
C VAL A 151 1.16 15.87 -1.33
N ASP A 152 0.05 15.22 -1.02
CA ASP A 152 -0.31 14.79 0.34
C ASP A 152 0.22 13.39 0.67
N ALA A 153 0.46 12.55 -0.34
CA ALA A 153 1.02 11.19 -0.18
C ALA A 153 1.79 10.71 -1.42
N CYS A 154 2.66 9.71 -1.23
CA CYS A 154 3.36 8.98 -2.29
C CYS A 154 2.84 7.54 -2.38
N ILE A 155 2.42 7.09 -3.57
CA ILE A 155 2.08 5.68 -3.83
C ILE A 155 3.33 4.97 -4.35
N THR A 156 3.91 4.12 -3.49
CA THR A 156 5.10 3.32 -3.80
C THR A 156 5.32 2.22 -2.76
N ALA A 157 5.82 1.06 -3.18
CA ALA A 157 6.28 0.01 -2.27
C ALA A 157 7.79 0.08 -1.94
N ASP A 158 8.50 1.07 -2.46
CA ASP A 158 9.92 1.28 -2.19
C ASP A 158 10.11 2.07 -0.89
N SER A 159 10.85 1.51 0.06
CA SER A 159 11.09 2.16 1.35
C SER A 159 12.06 3.34 1.25
N ASP A 160 12.76 3.50 0.13
CA ASP A 160 13.65 4.63 -0.12
C ASP A 160 12.92 5.97 -0.16
N ALA A 161 11.60 5.97 -0.41
CA ALA A 161 10.77 7.17 -0.27
C ALA A 161 10.97 7.86 1.10
N PHE A 162 11.07 7.10 2.19
CA PHE A 162 11.33 7.66 3.52
C PHE A 162 12.76 8.19 3.68
N LEU A 163 13.74 7.56 3.03
CA LEU A 163 15.13 8.01 3.04
C LEU A 163 15.27 9.35 2.31
N PHE A 164 14.53 9.53 1.21
CA PHE A 164 14.40 10.80 0.50
C PHE A 164 13.52 11.83 1.21
N GLY A 165 12.85 11.43 2.30
CA GLY A 165 12.13 12.33 3.21
C GLY A 165 10.64 12.47 2.94
N ALA A 166 9.98 11.45 2.38
CA ALA A 166 8.52 11.41 2.29
C ALA A 166 7.90 11.38 3.70
N ASN A 167 6.81 12.13 3.88
CA ASN A 167 6.04 12.18 5.12
C ASN A 167 4.95 11.11 5.16
N CYS A 168 4.32 10.79 4.03
CA CYS A 168 3.22 9.84 3.93
C CYS A 168 3.40 8.91 2.71
N VAL A 169 3.52 7.61 2.95
CA VAL A 169 3.71 6.58 1.92
C VAL A 169 2.56 5.57 1.93
N ILE A 170 1.90 5.38 0.80
CA ILE A 170 0.90 4.36 0.54
C ILE A 170 1.60 3.20 -0.17
N LYS A 171 1.83 2.12 0.56
CA LYS A 171 2.68 1.01 0.10
C LYS A 171 2.06 0.20 -1.03
N CYS A 172 0.75 -0.04 -0.93
CA CYS A 172 0.04 -0.85 -1.91
C CYS A 172 -1.42 -0.40 -1.98
N LEU A 173 -1.82 0.07 -3.16
CA LEU A 173 -3.21 0.38 -3.47
C LEU A 173 -3.81 -0.76 -4.30
N ARG A 174 -4.82 -1.43 -3.76
CA ARG A 174 -5.59 -2.47 -4.46
C ARG A 174 -7.03 -1.97 -4.67
N PRO A 175 -7.36 -1.40 -5.84
CA PRO A 175 -8.64 -0.75 -6.07
C PRO A 175 -9.86 -1.67 -5.91
N ASN A 176 -9.70 -2.96 -6.21
CA ASN A 176 -10.83 -3.90 -6.29
C ASN A 176 -11.05 -4.70 -5.00
N THR A 177 -10.26 -4.45 -3.94
CA THR A 177 -10.38 -5.19 -2.68
C THR A 177 -11.20 -4.41 -1.66
N LYS A 178 -11.91 -5.14 -0.78
CA LYS A 178 -12.54 -4.57 0.43
C LYS A 178 -11.52 -4.13 1.47
N GLU A 179 -10.29 -4.62 1.34
CA GLU A 179 -9.23 -4.37 2.30
C GLU A 179 -8.81 -2.88 2.25
N PRO A 180 -8.69 -2.23 3.43
CA PRO A 180 -8.07 -0.92 3.50
C PRO A 180 -6.63 -0.99 2.96
N PHE A 181 -6.13 0.13 2.42
CA PHE A 181 -4.75 0.19 1.96
C PHE A 181 -3.81 0.57 3.10
N GLU A 182 -2.60 0.03 2.99
CA GLU A 182 -1.54 0.15 3.99
C GLU A 182 -0.82 1.50 3.79
N CYS A 183 -1.05 2.43 4.72
CA CYS A 183 -0.49 3.78 4.72
C CYS A 183 0.49 3.95 5.89
N TYR A 184 1.60 4.63 5.65
CA TYR A 184 2.65 4.86 6.64
C TYR A 184 2.95 6.35 6.73
N ASN A 185 2.83 6.93 7.92
CA ASN A 185 3.27 8.30 8.17
C ASN A 185 4.58 8.29 8.94
N MET A 186 5.49 9.20 8.55
CA MET A 186 6.77 9.38 9.23
C MET A 186 6.58 9.76 10.71
N SER A 187 5.52 10.49 11.05
CA SER A 187 5.17 10.84 12.42
C SER A 187 4.80 9.63 13.28
N ASP A 188 4.12 8.63 12.72
CA ASP A 188 3.79 7.39 13.45
C ASP A 188 5.04 6.53 13.66
N ILE A 189 5.91 6.48 12.65
CA ILE A 189 7.22 5.79 12.73
C ILE A 189 8.09 6.46 13.80
N GLU A 190 8.13 7.79 13.85
CA GLU A 190 8.87 8.54 14.87
C GLU A 190 8.28 8.32 16.27
N ALA A 191 6.97 8.46 16.43
CA ALA A 191 6.32 8.25 17.73
C ALA A 191 6.48 6.80 18.23
N GLY A 192 6.50 5.86 17.30
CA GLY A 192 6.51 4.43 17.59
C GLY A 192 7.88 3.80 17.80
N LEU A 193 8.87 4.22 17.01
CA LEU A 193 10.23 3.65 17.02
C LEU A 193 11.30 4.66 17.43
N GLY A 194 10.97 5.94 17.58
CA GLY A 194 11.96 7.02 17.79
C GLY A 194 12.83 7.28 16.56
N LEU A 195 12.45 6.74 15.39
CA LEU A 195 13.25 6.84 14.17
C LEU A 195 12.84 8.06 13.38
N LYS A 196 13.85 8.75 12.88
CA LYS A 196 13.74 9.91 12.01
C LYS A 196 14.54 9.67 10.74
N ARG A 197 14.52 10.60 9.79
CA ARG A 197 15.13 10.38 8.46
C ARG A 197 16.59 9.93 8.54
N ASN A 198 17.43 10.60 9.34
CA ASN A 198 18.83 10.21 9.49
C ASN A 198 19.00 8.83 10.13
N HIS A 199 18.11 8.45 11.04
CA HIS A 199 18.10 7.10 11.62
C HIS A 199 17.76 6.05 10.55
N LEU A 200 16.80 6.33 9.67
CA LEU A 200 16.45 5.41 8.58
C LEU A 200 17.58 5.27 7.56
N ILE A 201 18.27 6.37 7.23
CA ILE A 201 19.48 6.36 6.38
C ILE A 201 20.58 5.53 7.04
N ALA A 202 20.81 5.70 8.35
CA ALA A 202 21.78 4.90 9.08
C ALA A 202 21.46 3.40 9.04
N ILE A 203 20.19 3.03 9.20
CA ILE A 203 19.74 1.63 9.06
C ILE A 203 19.99 1.12 7.62
N SER A 204 19.72 1.94 6.60
CA SER A 204 19.91 1.54 5.20
C SER A 204 21.38 1.32 4.83
N LEU A 205 22.31 2.06 5.45
CA LEU A 205 23.75 1.84 5.30
C LEU A 205 24.21 0.57 6.02
N LEU A 206 23.69 0.30 7.22
CA LEU A 206 24.08 -0.87 8.02
C LEU A 206 23.58 -2.19 7.42
N VAL A 207 22.35 -2.21 6.92
CA VAL A 207 21.67 -3.43 6.43
C VAL A 207 21.90 -3.67 4.94
N GLY A 208 22.23 -2.60 4.21
CA GLY A 208 22.24 -2.56 2.76
C GLY A 208 20.95 -1.97 2.19
N ASN A 209 21.05 -1.45 0.97
CA ASN A 209 20.02 -0.72 0.23
C ASN A 209 20.18 -0.98 -1.29
N ASP A 210 19.50 -0.20 -2.12
CA ASP A 210 19.54 -0.37 -3.58
C ASP A 210 20.84 0.13 -4.26
N HIS A 211 21.72 0.79 -3.51
CA HIS A 211 23.02 1.32 -3.96
C HIS A 211 24.20 0.52 -3.42
N ASP A 212 24.07 -0.03 -2.23
CA ASP A 212 25.02 -0.95 -1.62
C ASP A 212 24.27 -2.17 -1.06
N LEU A 213 24.41 -3.32 -1.72
CA LEU A 213 23.69 -4.54 -1.36
C LEU A 213 24.21 -5.20 -0.08
N ASN A 214 25.43 -4.88 0.34
CA ASN A 214 26.09 -5.60 1.43
C ASN A 214 25.84 -4.92 2.77
N GLY A 215 25.82 -3.58 2.78
CA GLY A 215 25.93 -2.83 4.02
C GLY A 215 27.10 -3.35 4.84
N VAL A 216 26.90 -3.48 6.16
CA VAL A 216 27.91 -4.05 7.05
C VAL A 216 27.67 -5.54 7.25
N GLN A 217 28.67 -6.35 6.93
CA GLN A 217 28.53 -7.81 6.99
C GLN A 217 28.12 -8.30 8.39
N GLY A 218 27.03 -9.07 8.43
CA GLY A 218 26.53 -9.67 9.68
C GLY A 218 25.77 -8.70 10.59
N ILE A 219 25.33 -7.55 10.07
CA ILE A 219 24.35 -6.68 10.72
C ILE A 219 23.01 -6.82 9.97
N GLY A 220 21.99 -7.34 10.67
CA GLY A 220 20.63 -7.41 10.17
C GLY A 220 19.78 -6.23 10.63
N VAL A 221 18.56 -6.15 10.12
CA VAL A 221 17.64 -5.02 10.37
C VAL A 221 17.31 -4.82 11.86
N GLU A 222 17.15 -5.89 12.64
CA GLU A 222 16.90 -5.80 14.08
C GLU A 222 18.12 -5.27 14.85
N THR A 223 19.32 -5.73 14.48
CA THR A 223 20.57 -5.26 15.07
C THR A 223 20.81 -3.80 14.75
N ALA A 224 20.58 -3.41 13.49
CA ALA A 224 20.70 -2.02 13.03
C ALA A 224 19.71 -1.10 13.75
N LEU A 225 18.45 -1.51 13.86
CA LEU A 225 17.41 -0.76 14.59
C LEU A 225 17.85 -0.47 16.03
N ARG A 226 18.23 -1.53 16.77
CA ARG A 226 18.66 -1.39 18.17
C ARG A 226 19.91 -0.54 18.33
N PHE A 227 20.82 -0.61 17.37
CA PHE A 227 22.05 0.17 17.39
C PHE A 227 21.76 1.66 17.16
N VAL A 228 20.99 1.98 16.12
CA VAL A 228 20.67 3.36 15.74
C VAL A 228 19.82 4.08 16.78
N GLN A 229 18.92 3.38 17.48
CA GLN A 229 18.12 3.94 18.57
C GLN A 229 18.94 4.43 19.78
N ALA A 230 20.23 4.06 19.87
CA ALA A 230 21.12 4.55 20.93
C ALA A 230 21.66 5.96 20.65
N PHE A 231 21.47 6.50 19.45
CA PHE A 231 22.00 7.79 19.02
C PHE A 231 20.88 8.81 18.83
N THR A 232 21.24 10.09 18.88
CA THR A 232 20.34 11.15 18.45
C THR A 232 20.37 11.29 16.92
N GLU A 233 19.33 11.91 16.36
CA GLU A 233 19.21 12.11 14.90
C GLU A 233 20.37 12.90 14.29
N LYS A 234 20.92 13.87 15.03
CA LYS A 234 22.01 14.72 14.57
C LYS A 234 23.34 13.97 14.63
N ASP A 235 23.51 13.18 15.68
CA ASP A 235 24.78 12.53 15.98
C ASP A 235 24.95 11.21 15.24
N ILE A 236 23.90 10.59 14.69
CA ILE A 236 24.03 9.23 14.14
C ILE A 236 24.94 9.17 12.91
N LEU A 237 24.80 10.10 11.96
CA LEU A 237 25.58 10.07 10.71
C LEU A 237 27.02 10.55 10.94
N ASP A 238 27.20 11.62 11.72
CA ASP A 238 28.52 12.11 12.14
C ASP A 238 29.20 11.12 13.10
N GLY A 239 28.39 10.44 13.92
CA GLY A 239 28.77 9.42 14.87
C GLY A 239 29.48 8.26 14.21
N PHE A 240 29.01 7.79 13.05
CA PHE A 240 29.71 6.75 12.27
C PHE A 240 31.12 7.15 11.86
N ALA A 241 31.35 8.42 11.50
CA ALA A 241 32.69 8.91 11.19
C ALA A 241 33.58 8.99 12.45
N SER A 242 33.01 9.38 13.59
CA SER A 242 33.74 9.49 14.86
C SER A 242 34.05 8.13 15.53
N LEU A 243 33.18 7.12 15.33
CA LEU A 243 33.34 5.75 15.81
C LEU A 243 34.54 5.02 15.20
N LEU A 244 35.03 5.49 14.04
CA LEU A 244 36.23 4.98 13.39
C LEU A 244 37.52 5.63 13.92
N GLY A 245 37.41 6.79 14.59
CA GLY A 245 38.56 7.57 15.08
C GLY A 245 38.85 7.45 16.58
N SER A 246 37.90 6.98 17.38
CA SER A 246 38.06 6.80 18.82
C SER A 246 37.59 5.42 19.26
N CYS A 247 38.48 4.68 19.91
CA CYS A 247 38.10 3.49 20.67
C CYS A 247 36.92 3.87 21.57
N CYS A 248 35.88 3.02 21.62
CA CYS A 248 34.61 3.24 22.33
C CYS A 248 34.75 3.33 23.87
N THR A 249 35.64 4.18 24.39
CA THR A 249 35.91 4.29 25.83
C THR A 249 35.32 5.55 26.48
N GLU A 250 34.84 6.55 25.72
CA GLU A 250 34.44 7.83 26.34
C GLU A 250 33.19 8.54 25.77
N LEU A 251 32.29 7.85 25.05
CA LEU A 251 30.91 8.36 24.94
C LEU A 251 30.11 7.91 26.17
N GLY A 252 30.17 8.80 27.17
CA GLY A 252 29.76 8.61 28.56
C GLY A 252 28.41 7.94 28.83
N ILE A 253 28.48 6.88 29.64
CA ILE A 253 27.46 6.56 30.64
C ILE A 253 28.16 6.51 32.00
N ARG A 254 28.62 7.66 32.50
CA ARG A 254 28.94 7.82 33.92
C ARG A 254 27.63 8.10 34.66
N MET A 255 26.84 7.06 34.87
CA MET A 255 25.54 7.15 35.55
C MET A 255 25.75 7.00 37.06
N LEU A 256 25.78 8.11 37.80
CA LEU A 256 25.66 8.09 39.27
C LEU A 256 24.26 7.58 39.63
N ILE A 257 24.18 6.39 40.24
CA ILE A 257 22.94 5.85 40.81
C ILE A 257 22.65 6.63 42.10
N ASN A 258 21.67 7.54 42.08
CA ASN A 258 21.19 8.21 43.28
C ASN A 258 20.12 7.33 43.97
N PHE A 259 20.48 6.73 45.10
CA PHE A 259 19.55 5.97 45.95
C PHE A 259 18.78 6.91 46.88
N ARG A 260 17.44 6.77 46.94
CA ARG A 260 16.61 7.41 47.98
C ARG A 260 15.76 6.35 48.66
N LEU A 261 16.15 5.95 49.86
CA LEU A 261 15.36 5.13 50.76
C LEU A 261 14.24 5.98 51.37
N VAL A 262 12.98 5.57 51.19
CA VAL A 262 11.82 6.18 51.87
C VAL A 262 11.28 5.14 52.83
N LEU A 263 11.51 5.34 54.13
CA LEU A 263 10.92 4.54 55.20
C LEU A 263 9.58 5.16 55.58
N GLN A 264 8.48 4.42 55.43
CA GLN A 264 7.18 4.86 55.95
C GLN A 264 7.08 4.54 57.45
N PRO A 265 6.68 5.49 58.34
CA PRO A 265 6.99 5.34 59.75
C PRO A 265 6.13 4.37 60.57
N GLN A 266 5.08 3.70 60.05
CA GLN A 266 4.10 3.04 60.93
C GLN A 266 3.54 1.66 60.53
N THR A 267 4.18 0.89 59.64
CA THR A 267 3.80 -0.52 59.43
C THR A 267 5.05 -1.39 59.24
N THR A 268 4.95 -2.68 59.60
CA THR A 268 5.97 -3.73 59.40
C THR A 268 6.22 -4.08 57.92
N LEU A 269 5.94 -3.14 57.01
CA LEU A 269 6.07 -3.26 55.56
C LEU A 269 7.06 -2.21 55.06
N CYS A 270 8.26 -2.66 54.69
CA CYS A 270 9.23 -1.83 53.96
C CYS A 270 9.03 -2.03 52.45
N SER A 271 8.68 -0.97 51.73
CA SER A 271 8.75 -0.93 50.27
C SER A 271 10.00 -0.17 49.83
N VAL A 272 10.93 -0.83 49.14
CA VAL A 272 12.07 -0.15 48.51
C VAL A 272 11.66 0.30 47.11
N GLN A 273 11.74 1.60 46.88
CA GLN A 273 11.50 2.20 45.57
C GLN A 273 12.84 2.58 44.95
N ILE A 274 13.20 1.92 43.84
CA ILE A 274 14.42 2.20 43.09
C ILE A 274 14.03 3.03 41.87
N LYS A 275 14.57 4.25 41.77
CA LYS A 275 14.36 5.14 40.62
C LYS A 275 15.59 5.08 39.72
N VAL A 276 15.46 4.44 38.56
CA VAL A 276 16.53 4.35 37.55
C VAL A 276 16.35 5.53 36.57
N PRO A 277 17.41 6.32 36.26
CA PRO A 277 17.28 7.63 35.60
C PRO A 277 16.58 7.66 34.23
N GLN A 278 16.62 6.56 33.45
CA GLN A 278 16.02 6.53 32.10
C GLN A 278 14.76 5.66 31.98
N SER A 279 14.39 4.91 33.01
CA SER A 279 13.10 4.23 33.04
C SER A 279 12.20 4.98 34.02
N GLN A 280 11.11 5.58 33.56
CA GLN A 280 10.02 6.02 34.45
C GLN A 280 9.41 4.86 35.28
N LYS A 281 9.94 3.63 35.16
CA LYS A 281 9.64 2.50 36.03
C LYS A 281 10.26 2.71 37.41
N LEU A 282 9.39 2.93 38.38
CA LEU A 282 9.67 2.68 39.78
C LEU A 282 9.77 1.16 39.97
N LEU A 283 10.98 0.65 40.20
CA LEU A 283 11.15 -0.75 40.58
C LEU A 283 10.63 -0.87 42.02
N THR A 284 9.42 -1.40 42.14
CA THR A 284 8.80 -1.73 43.43
C THR A 284 9.16 -3.17 43.71
N VAL A 285 10.04 -3.40 44.67
CA VAL A 285 10.32 -4.75 45.16
C VAL A 285 9.04 -5.24 45.85
N PRO A 286 8.48 -6.41 45.47
CA PRO A 286 7.26 -6.92 46.12
C PRO A 286 7.52 -7.04 47.61
N SER A 287 6.57 -6.57 48.40
CA SER A 287 6.57 -6.64 49.86
C SER A 287 6.71 -8.11 50.28
N VAL A 288 7.93 -8.52 50.64
CA VAL A 288 8.14 -9.78 51.32
C VAL A 288 7.61 -9.56 52.73
N GLY A 289 6.58 -10.32 53.12
CA GLY A 289 6.10 -10.36 54.50
C GLY A 289 7.16 -10.98 55.39
N ILE A 290 8.09 -10.17 55.89
CA ILE A 290 9.19 -10.64 56.73
C ILE A 290 8.77 -10.47 58.19
N GLN A 291 8.31 -11.56 58.82
CA GLN A 291 8.34 -11.68 60.28
C GLN A 291 9.77 -12.06 60.70
N ALA A 292 10.66 -11.07 60.81
CA ALA A 292 12.01 -11.27 61.35
C ALA A 292 12.39 -10.13 62.31
N PRO A 293 13.31 -10.36 63.28
CA PRO A 293 13.81 -9.31 64.17
C PRO A 293 14.41 -8.15 63.35
N LYS A 294 14.27 -6.90 63.84
CA LYS A 294 14.70 -5.67 63.14
C LYS A 294 16.14 -5.72 62.59
N GLU A 295 17.02 -6.48 63.22
CA GLU A 295 18.44 -6.64 62.83
C GLU A 295 18.64 -7.50 61.56
N ASN A 296 17.71 -8.40 61.22
CA ASN A 296 17.79 -9.24 60.01
C ASN A 296 17.17 -8.62 58.75
N ILE A 297 16.29 -7.64 58.90
CA ILE A 297 15.61 -6.98 57.76
C ILE A 297 16.60 -6.11 56.98
N LEU A 298 17.50 -5.43 57.67
CA LEU A 298 18.52 -4.56 57.06
C LEU A 298 19.50 -5.35 56.20
N GLY A 299 19.99 -6.49 56.69
CA GLY A 299 20.86 -7.38 55.91
C GLY A 299 20.17 -7.98 54.68
N LEU A 300 18.89 -8.34 54.79
CA LEU A 300 18.11 -8.87 53.66
C LEU A 300 17.87 -7.81 52.58
N LEU A 301 17.60 -6.56 52.98
CA LEU A 301 17.43 -5.44 52.07
C LEU A 301 18.74 -5.08 51.36
N VAL A 302 19.87 -5.11 52.05
CA VAL A 302 21.21 -4.90 51.47
C VAL A 302 21.49 -5.97 50.40
N ASN A 303 21.29 -7.25 50.72
CA ASN A 303 21.51 -8.35 49.78
C ASN A 303 20.59 -8.26 48.54
N ILE A 304 19.33 -7.85 48.72
CA ILE A 304 18.40 -7.63 47.60
C ILE A 304 18.90 -6.49 46.72
N VAL A 305 19.30 -5.35 47.29
CA VAL A 305 19.81 -4.20 46.55
C VAL A 305 21.09 -4.56 45.80
N GLU A 306 22.05 -5.23 46.45
CA GLU A 306 23.27 -5.73 45.81
C GLU A 306 22.95 -6.65 44.64
N SER A 307 22.02 -7.60 44.81
CA SER A 307 21.63 -8.51 43.73
C SER A 307 20.95 -7.80 42.54
N VAL A 308 20.21 -6.71 42.80
CA VAL A 308 19.58 -5.89 41.75
C VAL A 308 20.63 -5.07 41.03
N VAL A 309 21.57 -4.45 41.77
CA VAL A 309 22.69 -3.69 41.21
C VAL A 309 23.57 -4.59 40.34
N GLU A 310 23.98 -5.76 40.83
CA GLU A 310 24.76 -6.73 40.05
C GLU A 310 24.06 -7.18 38.76
N ARG A 311 22.73 -7.40 38.82
CA ARG A 311 21.94 -7.76 37.63
C ARG A 311 21.90 -6.63 36.61
N GLU A 312 21.70 -5.38 37.05
CA GLU A 312 21.69 -4.22 36.16
C GLU A 312 23.07 -3.93 35.58
N GLU A 313 24.14 -4.00 36.37
CA GLU A 313 25.51 -3.90 35.85
C GLU A 313 25.84 -5.00 34.85
N LYS A 314 25.41 -6.24 35.09
CA LYS A 314 25.61 -7.35 34.14
C LYS A 314 24.83 -7.12 32.84
N LYS A 315 23.67 -6.45 32.88
CA LYS A 315 22.94 -6.05 31.67
C LYS A 315 23.68 -4.93 30.93
N LEU A 316 24.20 -3.93 31.64
CA LEU A 316 24.99 -2.84 31.07
C LEU A 316 26.25 -3.36 30.39
N ARG A 317 27.05 -4.19 31.08
CA ARG A 317 28.25 -4.83 30.51
C ARG A 317 27.94 -5.63 29.24
N LYS A 318 26.85 -6.42 29.25
CA LYS A 318 26.39 -7.14 28.05
C LYS A 318 26.01 -6.20 26.90
N GLN A 319 25.44 -5.05 27.21
CA GLN A 319 25.07 -4.05 26.21
C GLN A 319 26.31 -3.35 25.63
N GLU A 320 27.29 -3.00 26.47
CA GLU A 320 28.58 -2.45 26.05
C GLU A 320 29.38 -3.44 25.19
N ASP A 321 29.46 -4.71 25.63
CA ASP A 321 30.10 -5.79 24.86
C ASP A 321 29.42 -5.98 23.49
N TRP A 322 28.09 -5.91 23.46
CA TRP A 322 27.32 -6.00 22.22
C TRP A 322 27.56 -4.80 21.32
N GLN A 323 27.55 -3.57 21.85
CA GLN A 323 27.85 -2.35 21.11
C GLN A 323 29.26 -2.40 20.52
N THR A 324 30.25 -2.80 21.32
CA THR A 324 31.65 -2.97 20.89
C THR A 324 31.77 -3.96 19.73
N LYS A 325 31.04 -5.09 19.79
CA LYS A 325 31.00 -6.06 18.67
C LYS A 325 30.40 -5.47 17.40
N VAL A 326 29.36 -4.65 17.52
CA VAL A 326 28.74 -3.97 16.38
C VAL A 326 29.69 -2.93 15.79
N CYS A 327 30.31 -2.08 16.62
CA CYS A 327 31.31 -1.11 16.20
C CYS A 327 32.51 -1.77 15.51
N ASN A 328 33.00 -2.91 16.01
CA ASN A 328 34.09 -3.65 15.38
C ASN A 328 33.73 -4.18 13.98
N LYS A 329 32.47 -4.59 13.76
CA LYS A 329 32.00 -4.98 12.42
C LYS A 329 31.94 -3.78 11.48
N ILE A 330 31.45 -2.65 11.98
CA ILE A 330 31.40 -1.40 11.23
C ILE A 330 32.81 -0.95 10.83
N ALA A 331 33.76 -0.97 11.78
CA ALA A 331 35.15 -0.58 11.55
C ALA A 331 35.91 -1.52 10.60
N ALA A 332 35.46 -2.76 10.45
CA ALA A 332 36.02 -3.71 9.49
C ALA A 332 35.53 -3.45 8.05
N GLU A 333 34.51 -2.62 7.84
CA GLU A 333 33.96 -2.33 6.53
C GLU A 333 34.71 -1.14 5.89
N PRO A 334 35.47 -1.34 4.80
CA PRO A 334 36.45 -0.35 4.31
C PRO A 334 35.84 0.95 3.76
N ASN A 335 34.59 0.92 3.29
CA ASN A 335 33.92 2.07 2.66
C ASN A 335 32.72 2.57 3.48
N PHE A 336 32.74 2.38 4.80
CA PHE A 336 31.66 2.78 5.69
C PHE A 336 32.05 4.01 6.54
N PRO A 337 31.14 4.99 6.73
CA PRO A 337 29.88 5.17 6.02
C PRO A 337 30.11 5.72 4.60
N ASN A 338 29.30 5.29 3.63
CA ASN A 338 29.40 5.80 2.26
C ASN A 338 28.80 7.21 2.15
N SER A 339 29.66 8.22 2.02
CA SER A 339 29.26 9.64 1.94
C SER A 339 28.42 9.97 0.71
N ASP A 340 28.64 9.29 -0.41
CA ASP A 340 27.91 9.54 -1.66
C ASP A 340 26.44 9.09 -1.54
N ILE A 341 26.22 7.94 -0.90
CA ILE A 341 24.87 7.43 -0.61
C ILE A 341 24.15 8.37 0.37
N ILE A 342 24.85 8.84 1.42
CA ILE A 342 24.29 9.81 2.37
C ILE A 342 23.91 11.11 1.67
N ALA A 343 24.84 11.70 0.90
CA ALA A 343 24.61 12.94 0.18
C ALA A 343 23.46 12.82 -0.82
N MET A 344 23.34 11.66 -1.49
CA MET A 344 22.24 11.38 -2.39
C MET A 344 20.89 11.33 -1.66
N TYR A 345 20.78 10.63 -0.53
CA TYR A 345 19.52 10.58 0.22
C TYR A 345 19.17 11.93 0.85
N LEU A 346 20.16 12.72 1.31
CA LEU A 346 19.95 14.03 1.93
C LEU A 346 19.83 15.20 0.94
N GLY A 347 20.23 15.03 -0.32
CA GLY A 347 20.22 16.09 -1.33
C GLY A 347 18.84 16.72 -1.53
N ASN A 348 18.74 18.04 -1.36
CA ASN A 348 17.47 18.76 -1.33
C ASN A 348 17.00 19.30 -2.70
N ASN A 349 17.87 19.42 -3.70
CA ASN A 349 17.56 20.10 -4.97
C ASN A 349 17.55 19.11 -6.15
N ARG A 350 16.53 18.25 -6.23
CA ARG A 350 16.36 17.37 -7.41
C ARG A 350 15.50 17.97 -8.51
N ARG A 351 14.70 19.00 -8.19
CA ARG A 351 14.04 19.90 -9.16
C ARG A 351 13.63 21.19 -8.45
N ASN A 352 14.03 22.36 -8.98
CA ASN A 352 13.57 23.65 -8.48
C ASN A 352 12.26 24.02 -9.18
N PHE A 353 11.13 23.87 -8.48
CA PHE A 353 9.83 24.37 -8.93
C PHE A 353 9.81 25.90 -8.75
N TYR A 354 10.38 26.66 -9.69
CA TYR A 354 10.21 28.12 -9.71
C TYR A 354 8.75 28.49 -10.00
N ALA A 355 8.35 29.73 -9.69
CA ALA A 355 6.96 30.21 -9.76
C ALA A 355 6.22 30.01 -11.12
N ASN A 356 6.92 29.71 -12.21
CA ASN A 356 6.31 29.36 -13.52
C ASN A 356 6.02 27.86 -13.71
N ASP A 357 6.55 26.97 -12.87
CA ASP A 357 6.36 25.51 -12.94
C ASP A 357 5.04 25.06 -12.27
N GLY A 358 4.26 26.00 -11.72
CA GLY A 358 2.86 25.76 -11.29
C GLY A 358 1.95 25.29 -12.44
N SER A 359 2.37 25.52 -13.69
CA SER A 359 1.75 24.96 -14.89
C SER A 359 1.99 23.45 -15.08
N CYS A 360 3.01 22.87 -14.45
CA CYS A 360 3.37 21.45 -14.59
C CYS A 360 2.52 20.52 -13.69
N MET A 361 1.70 21.08 -12.79
CA MET A 361 0.84 20.35 -11.85
C MET A 361 -0.66 20.62 -12.06
N SER A 362 -1.07 20.98 -13.27
CA SER A 362 -2.50 21.12 -13.61
C SER A 362 -3.07 19.82 -14.17
N TRP A 363 -4.30 19.49 -13.80
CA TRP A 363 -5.09 18.43 -14.43
C TRP A 363 -5.92 19.03 -15.56
N ALA A 364 -5.70 18.56 -16.78
CA ALA A 364 -6.46 18.96 -17.96
C ALA A 364 -7.68 18.05 -18.15
N SER A 365 -8.63 18.48 -18.98
CA SER A 365 -9.70 17.60 -19.45
C SER A 365 -9.13 16.54 -20.40
N PRO A 366 -9.56 15.27 -20.32
CA PRO A 366 -9.05 14.20 -21.17
C PRO A 366 -9.44 14.41 -22.64
N ASP A 367 -8.52 14.14 -23.56
CA ASP A 367 -8.80 14.07 -25.00
C ASP A 367 -9.46 12.73 -25.30
N THR A 368 -10.79 12.70 -25.23
CA THR A 368 -11.54 11.44 -25.27
C THR A 368 -11.44 10.72 -26.61
N ASP A 369 -11.32 11.45 -27.72
CA ASP A 369 -11.31 10.82 -29.04
C ASP A 369 -9.92 10.24 -29.33
N MET A 370 -8.85 10.99 -29.06
CA MET A 370 -7.48 10.46 -29.16
C MET A 370 -7.24 9.31 -28.19
N LEU A 371 -7.79 9.35 -26.98
CA LEU A 371 -7.69 8.27 -26.01
C LEU A 371 -8.41 6.99 -26.48
N VAL A 372 -9.58 7.13 -27.13
CA VAL A 372 -10.29 6.00 -27.75
C VAL A 372 -9.44 5.41 -28.88
N ASP A 373 -8.96 6.23 -29.81
CA ASP A 373 -8.15 5.76 -30.94
C ASP A 373 -6.85 5.07 -30.47
N PHE A 374 -6.19 5.65 -29.45
CA PHE A 374 -5.00 5.07 -28.83
C PHE A 374 -5.28 3.67 -28.25
N LEU A 375 -6.39 3.50 -27.53
CA LEU A 375 -6.74 2.22 -26.91
C LEU A 375 -7.25 1.20 -27.94
N VAL A 376 -7.97 1.63 -28.98
CA VAL A 376 -8.31 0.76 -30.12
C VAL A 376 -7.03 0.21 -30.74
N PHE A 377 -6.03 1.06 -31.00
CA PHE A 377 -4.77 0.63 -31.62
C PHE A 377 -3.91 -0.26 -30.68
N HIS A 378 -3.71 0.16 -29.43
CA HIS A 378 -2.80 -0.51 -28.50
C HIS A 378 -3.43 -1.77 -27.86
N GLN A 379 -4.70 -1.70 -27.46
CA GLN A 379 -5.41 -2.74 -26.71
C GLN A 379 -6.39 -3.56 -27.56
N LEU A 380 -6.78 -3.08 -28.75
CA LEU A 380 -7.85 -3.68 -29.57
C LEU A 380 -9.19 -3.73 -28.84
N TRP A 381 -9.48 -2.74 -28.00
CA TRP A 381 -10.79 -2.63 -27.36
C TRP A 381 -11.78 -1.93 -28.28
N GLU A 382 -13.04 -2.36 -28.21
CA GLU A 382 -14.14 -1.69 -28.89
C GLU A 382 -14.30 -0.24 -28.40
N PRO A 383 -14.53 0.75 -29.28
CA PRO A 383 -14.74 2.14 -28.88
C PRO A 383 -15.85 2.34 -27.84
N SER A 384 -16.93 1.58 -27.94
CA SER A 384 -18.05 1.60 -26.99
C SER A 384 -17.60 1.15 -25.59
N TYR A 385 -16.80 0.09 -25.51
CA TYR A 385 -16.23 -0.42 -24.26
C TYR A 385 -15.31 0.63 -23.62
N ILE A 386 -14.43 1.27 -24.40
CA ILE A 386 -13.53 2.31 -23.90
C ILE A 386 -14.33 3.47 -23.29
N ARG A 387 -15.31 4.00 -24.04
CA ARG A 387 -16.17 5.10 -23.59
C ARG A 387 -16.97 4.72 -22.34
N GLN A 388 -17.47 3.49 -22.27
CA GLN A 388 -18.13 2.98 -21.07
C GLN A 388 -17.16 2.98 -19.88
N ARG A 389 -15.96 2.42 -20.01
CA ARG A 389 -15.00 2.36 -18.88
C ARG A 389 -14.48 3.73 -18.46
N MET A 390 -14.44 4.72 -19.35
CA MET A 390 -14.07 6.12 -19.03
C MET A 390 -15.18 6.93 -18.36
N LEU A 391 -16.45 6.54 -18.52
CA LEU A 391 -17.60 7.31 -18.04
C LEU A 391 -17.54 7.71 -16.55
N PRO A 392 -17.10 6.85 -15.60
CA PRO A 392 -16.99 7.25 -14.20
C PRO A 392 -16.04 8.43 -13.99
N MET A 393 -14.92 8.46 -14.71
CA MET A 393 -13.99 9.58 -14.64
C MET A 393 -14.60 10.86 -15.24
N LEU A 394 -15.24 10.75 -16.41
CA LEU A 394 -15.85 11.90 -17.10
C LEU A 394 -16.99 12.53 -16.29
N SER A 395 -17.82 11.71 -15.65
CA SER A 395 -18.89 12.16 -14.77
C SER A 395 -18.36 12.79 -13.48
N THR A 396 -17.30 12.23 -12.88
CA THR A 396 -16.60 12.88 -11.76
C THR A 396 -16.00 14.25 -12.15
N ILE A 397 -15.34 14.36 -13.32
CA ILE A 397 -14.82 15.66 -13.82
C ILE A 397 -15.96 16.66 -13.97
N TYR A 398 -17.04 16.27 -14.64
CA TYR A 398 -18.22 17.10 -14.82
C TYR A 398 -18.77 17.61 -13.48
N LEU A 399 -18.94 16.74 -12.49
CA LEU A 399 -19.46 17.14 -11.19
C LEU A 399 -18.51 18.08 -10.44
N ARG A 400 -17.18 17.89 -10.57
CA ARG A 400 -16.20 18.82 -10.00
C ARG A 400 -16.29 20.20 -10.62
N GLU A 401 -16.43 20.27 -11.95
CA GLU A 401 -16.62 21.53 -12.67
C GLU A 401 -17.94 22.23 -12.30
N MET A 402 -19.04 21.47 -12.23
CA MET A 402 -20.35 21.96 -11.80
C MET A 402 -20.30 22.55 -10.39
N ALA A 403 -19.61 21.89 -9.46
CA ALA A 403 -19.45 22.37 -8.09
C ALA A 403 -18.60 23.66 -7.99
N GLY A 404 -17.65 23.86 -8.91
CA GLY A 404 -16.73 25.00 -8.90
C GLY A 404 -17.20 26.24 -9.68
N LYS A 405 -17.83 26.06 -10.85
CA LYS A 405 -18.19 27.16 -11.78
C LYS A 405 -19.69 27.35 -11.98
N GLN A 406 -20.53 26.38 -11.59
CA GLN A 406 -21.99 26.38 -11.81
C GLN A 406 -22.44 26.68 -13.27
N GLU A 407 -21.58 26.43 -14.26
CA GLU A 407 -21.96 26.57 -15.67
C GLU A 407 -22.66 25.31 -16.16
N LYS A 408 -23.83 25.46 -16.79
CA LYS A 408 -24.61 24.32 -17.31
C LYS A 408 -23.98 23.74 -18.57
N THR A 409 -22.97 22.89 -18.41
CA THR A 409 -22.50 22.02 -19.49
C THR A 409 -23.28 20.70 -19.50
N LEU A 410 -23.24 19.99 -20.62
CA LEU A 410 -23.76 18.63 -20.72
C LEU A 410 -22.59 17.65 -20.50
N LEU A 411 -22.83 16.56 -19.77
CA LEU A 411 -21.89 15.46 -19.66
C LEU A 411 -21.63 14.88 -21.06
N ILE A 412 -20.36 14.91 -21.48
CA ILE A 412 -19.92 14.48 -22.83
C ILE A 412 -20.68 15.23 -23.94
N GLY A 413 -21.13 16.46 -23.67
CA GLY A 413 -21.90 17.27 -24.63
C GLY A 413 -23.31 16.75 -24.95
N GLN A 414 -23.75 15.65 -24.32
CA GLN A 414 -24.98 14.94 -24.73
C GLN A 414 -25.94 14.62 -23.59
N TYR A 415 -25.46 14.53 -22.34
CA TYR A 415 -26.28 14.07 -21.23
C TYR A 415 -26.46 15.15 -20.17
N ALA A 416 -27.70 15.37 -19.74
CA ALA A 416 -28.03 16.25 -18.63
C ALA A 416 -28.23 15.43 -17.35
N PHE A 417 -27.93 16.03 -16.20
CA PHE A 417 -28.32 15.47 -14.91
C PHE A 417 -29.85 15.31 -14.86
N ASP A 418 -30.33 14.12 -14.52
CA ASP A 418 -31.75 13.84 -14.42
C ASP A 418 -32.22 13.79 -12.97
N SER A 419 -31.70 12.84 -12.21
CA SER A 419 -32.14 12.55 -10.85
C SER A 419 -31.15 11.63 -10.13
N ILE A 420 -31.23 11.61 -8.80
CA ILE A 420 -30.57 10.60 -7.98
C ILE A 420 -31.49 9.39 -7.90
N GLN A 421 -31.04 8.26 -8.42
CA GLN A 421 -31.85 7.04 -8.46
C GLN A 421 -31.94 6.39 -7.06
N ARG A 422 -30.79 6.25 -6.38
CA ARG A 422 -30.69 5.61 -5.07
C ARG A 422 -29.37 5.93 -4.37
N VAL A 423 -29.34 5.68 -3.07
CA VAL A 423 -28.09 5.59 -2.29
C VAL A 423 -27.56 4.17 -2.41
N LYS A 424 -26.30 4.03 -2.82
CA LYS A 424 -25.55 2.78 -2.85
C LYS A 424 -24.56 2.78 -1.69
N ILE A 425 -24.45 1.66 -0.99
CA ILE A 425 -23.51 1.49 0.13
C ILE A 425 -22.61 0.32 -0.23
N ARG A 426 -21.30 0.58 -0.35
CA ARG A 426 -20.27 -0.45 -0.58
C ARG A 426 -19.16 -0.26 0.45
N TYR A 427 -18.94 -1.28 1.28
CA TYR A 427 -17.86 -1.30 2.28
C TYR A 427 -17.90 -0.08 3.20
N GLU A 428 -19.08 0.23 3.73
CA GLU A 428 -19.37 1.40 4.58
C GLU A 428 -19.29 2.77 3.87
N ASN A 429 -18.80 2.83 2.63
CA ASN A 429 -18.79 4.04 1.82
C ASN A 429 -20.14 4.22 1.12
N ARG A 430 -20.64 5.45 1.17
CA ARG A 430 -21.91 5.83 0.56
C ARG A 430 -21.65 6.56 -0.76
N SER A 431 -22.34 6.15 -1.80
CA SER A 431 -22.38 6.82 -3.09
C SER A 431 -23.83 7.02 -3.55
N PHE A 432 -24.03 7.98 -4.44
CA PHE A 432 -25.29 8.14 -5.15
C PHE A 432 -25.18 7.49 -6.52
N VAL A 433 -26.22 6.74 -6.89
CA VAL A 433 -26.39 6.29 -8.27
C VAL A 433 -27.12 7.41 -9.01
N ILE A 434 -26.41 8.09 -9.90
CA ILE A 434 -26.96 9.19 -10.68
C ILE A 434 -27.55 8.65 -11.96
N LYS A 435 -28.73 9.16 -12.31
CA LYS A 435 -29.35 8.97 -13.61
C LYS A 435 -29.06 10.18 -14.49
N TRP A 436 -28.62 9.91 -15.71
CA TRP A 436 -28.34 10.92 -16.73
C TRP A 436 -29.27 10.73 -17.92
N ARG A 437 -29.87 11.81 -18.40
CA ARG A 437 -30.80 11.81 -19.54
C ARG A 437 -30.10 12.34 -20.79
N LYS A 438 -30.29 11.69 -21.94
CA LYS A 438 -29.85 12.27 -23.23
C LYS A 438 -30.61 13.57 -23.51
N ALA A 439 -29.90 14.64 -23.80
CA ALA A 439 -30.47 15.93 -24.16
C ALA A 439 -31.14 15.82 -25.54
N THR A 440 -32.41 16.18 -25.63
CA THR A 440 -33.13 16.21 -26.91
C THR A 440 -32.80 17.51 -27.65
N GLY A 441 -31.72 17.49 -28.44
CA GLY A 441 -31.39 18.55 -29.40
C GLY A 441 -29.92 18.97 -29.43
N SER A 442 -29.11 18.28 -30.25
CA SER A 442 -27.97 18.87 -30.95
C SER A 442 -27.77 18.07 -32.26
N VAL A 443 -27.51 18.78 -33.35
CA VAL A 443 -27.52 18.29 -34.74
C VAL A 443 -26.62 17.05 -34.89
N VAL A 444 -27.24 15.91 -35.18
CA VAL A 444 -26.55 14.70 -35.63
C VAL A 444 -26.17 14.92 -37.09
N SER A 445 -24.87 15.04 -37.38
CA SER A 445 -24.37 14.70 -38.72
C SER A 445 -24.63 13.22 -38.92
N SER A 446 -25.66 12.93 -39.71
CA SER A 446 -26.09 11.61 -40.13
C SER A 446 -24.94 10.80 -40.73
N ILE A 447 -24.56 9.71 -40.09
CA ILE A 447 -23.99 8.54 -40.76
C ILE A 447 -25.19 7.63 -41.08
N PRO A 448 -25.39 7.19 -42.34
CA PRO A 448 -26.52 6.32 -42.68
C PRO A 448 -26.34 4.95 -42.01
N SER A 449 -27.34 4.52 -41.27
CA SER A 449 -27.52 3.10 -40.94
C SER A 449 -28.09 2.41 -42.17
N ASP A 450 -27.27 1.63 -42.86
CA ASP A 450 -27.77 0.74 -43.91
C ASP A 450 -28.60 -0.37 -43.27
N SER A 451 -29.84 -0.43 -43.72
CA SER A 451 -30.84 -1.44 -43.42
C SER A 451 -30.37 -2.82 -43.88
N VAL A 452 -30.37 -3.81 -42.97
CA VAL A 452 -30.46 -5.22 -43.36
C VAL A 452 -31.70 -5.81 -42.70
N LYS A 453 -32.52 -6.40 -43.57
CA LYS A 453 -33.87 -6.91 -43.34
C LYS A 453 -33.85 -8.15 -42.45
N GLU A 454 -34.80 -8.20 -41.52
CA GLU A 454 -35.23 -9.43 -40.85
C GLU A 454 -35.57 -10.53 -41.88
N PHE A 455 -35.06 -11.73 -41.62
CA PHE A 455 -35.59 -12.97 -42.16
C PHE A 455 -35.84 -13.92 -40.98
N ASP A 456 -37.11 -14.13 -40.66
CA ASP A 456 -37.59 -15.21 -39.79
C ASP A 456 -37.30 -16.57 -40.43
N LYS A 457 -36.72 -17.50 -39.65
CA LYS A 457 -36.90 -18.97 -39.76
C LYS A 457 -36.27 -19.69 -38.54
N PRO A 458 -36.67 -20.94 -38.23
CA PRO A 458 -37.07 -21.36 -36.89
C PRO A 458 -35.96 -22.09 -36.09
N LEU A 459 -36.21 -22.26 -34.79
CA LEU A 459 -35.42 -23.04 -33.83
C LEU A 459 -34.93 -24.37 -34.41
N GLU A 460 -33.61 -24.56 -34.44
CA GLU A 460 -32.95 -25.87 -34.35
C GLU A 460 -31.71 -25.74 -33.45
N GLU A 461 -31.53 -26.74 -32.58
CA GLU A 461 -30.50 -26.86 -31.56
C GLU A 461 -29.07 -26.68 -32.11
N ILE A 462 -28.28 -25.79 -31.50
CA ILE A 462 -26.84 -25.73 -31.71
C ILE A 462 -26.16 -26.04 -30.38
N VAL A 463 -25.42 -27.15 -30.42
CA VAL A 463 -24.52 -27.66 -29.38
C VAL A 463 -23.48 -26.60 -29.02
N GLU A 464 -23.39 -26.26 -27.74
CA GLU A 464 -22.36 -25.40 -27.15
C GLU A 464 -20.96 -25.97 -27.46
N ILE A 465 -20.16 -25.18 -28.19
CA ILE A 465 -18.70 -25.33 -28.22
C ILE A 465 -18.15 -24.24 -27.31
N ASP A 466 -17.59 -24.71 -26.19
CA ASP A 466 -16.91 -23.97 -25.13
C ASP A 466 -15.75 -23.12 -25.69
N GLU A 467 -16.02 -21.86 -26.02
CA GLU A 467 -14.98 -20.84 -26.10
C GLU A 467 -14.60 -20.44 -24.68
N HIS A 468 -13.50 -21.03 -24.23
CA HIS A 468 -12.89 -20.82 -22.93
C HIS A 468 -12.93 -19.36 -22.46
N ALA A 469 -13.71 -19.13 -21.41
CA ALA A 469 -13.71 -17.93 -20.60
C ALA A 469 -12.29 -17.53 -20.18
N ASP A 470 -11.95 -16.26 -20.38
CA ASP A 470 -10.75 -15.63 -19.80
C ASP A 470 -10.85 -15.65 -18.26
N GLN A 471 -10.27 -16.67 -17.65
CA GLN A 471 -10.24 -16.92 -16.19
C GLN A 471 -9.37 -15.94 -15.39
N PHE A 472 -9.36 -14.66 -15.74
CA PHE A 472 -8.75 -13.59 -14.93
C PHE A 472 -9.61 -12.32 -14.84
N GLU A 473 -10.90 -12.42 -15.13
CA GLU A 473 -11.89 -11.59 -14.44
C GLU A 473 -12.00 -12.10 -13.00
N GLU A 474 -11.14 -11.59 -12.10
CA GLU A 474 -11.39 -11.70 -10.66
C GLU A 474 -12.74 -10.99 -10.39
N ASP A 475 -13.82 -11.78 -10.34
CA ASP A 475 -15.18 -11.43 -9.89
C ASP A 475 -15.59 -9.97 -10.19
N ASP A 476 -15.97 -9.69 -11.45
CA ASP A 476 -16.39 -8.36 -11.94
C ASP A 476 -17.79 -7.93 -11.44
N GLU A 477 -18.14 -8.19 -10.17
CA GLU A 477 -19.26 -7.53 -9.48
C GLU A 477 -18.88 -6.13 -8.96
N ASN A 478 -17.59 -5.76 -9.03
CA ASN A 478 -17.02 -4.60 -8.34
C ASN A 478 -16.59 -3.44 -9.23
N VAL A 479 -16.62 -3.54 -10.56
CA VAL A 479 -16.56 -2.32 -11.39
C VAL A 479 -17.85 -1.52 -11.20
N SER A 480 -17.78 -0.20 -11.29
CA SER A 480 -18.95 0.67 -11.35
C SER A 480 -19.85 0.14 -12.48
N HIS A 481 -20.98 -0.47 -12.11
CA HIS A 481 -21.89 -1.11 -13.07
C HIS A 481 -22.57 -0.03 -13.89
N ILE A 482 -22.07 0.18 -15.11
CA ILE A 482 -22.66 1.11 -16.07
C ILE A 482 -23.66 0.31 -16.89
N HIS A 483 -24.94 0.48 -16.57
CA HIS A 483 -26.03 0.00 -17.40
C HIS A 483 -26.37 1.09 -18.41
N VAL A 484 -26.07 0.86 -19.67
CA VAL A 484 -26.67 1.61 -20.79
C VAL A 484 -27.93 0.84 -21.14
N ASN A 485 -29.11 1.40 -20.85
CA ASN A 485 -30.38 0.83 -21.32
C ASN A 485 -30.72 1.47 -22.68
N ASP A 486 -31.37 0.71 -23.57
CA ASP A 486 -31.82 1.13 -24.92
C ASP A 486 -32.74 2.39 -24.93
N GLU A 487 -33.15 2.87 -23.75
CA GLU A 487 -33.98 4.06 -23.53
C GLU A 487 -33.19 5.39 -23.46
N GLY A 488 -31.87 5.39 -23.71
CA GLY A 488 -31.07 6.64 -23.78
C GLY A 488 -30.68 7.24 -22.42
N TRP A 489 -30.57 6.40 -21.39
CA TRP A 489 -30.13 6.78 -20.04
C TRP A 489 -28.75 6.22 -19.71
N LEU A 490 -27.96 6.96 -18.93
CA LEU A 490 -26.72 6.47 -18.32
C LEU A 490 -26.83 6.46 -16.80
N LEU A 491 -26.13 5.53 -16.17
CA LEU A 491 -25.99 5.44 -14.72
C LEU A 491 -24.53 5.52 -14.30
N THR A 492 -24.22 6.33 -13.30
CA THR A 492 -22.88 6.40 -12.69
C THR A 492 -22.97 6.36 -11.16
N ASP A 493 -21.93 5.82 -10.52
CA ASP A 493 -21.81 5.76 -9.07
C ASP A 493 -20.91 6.92 -8.61
N GLU A 494 -21.46 7.91 -7.91
CA GLU A 494 -20.74 9.15 -7.57
C GLU A 494 -20.69 9.41 -6.07
N ASN A 495 -19.66 10.13 -5.65
CA ASN A 495 -19.54 10.52 -4.25
C ASN A 495 -20.66 11.48 -3.81
N VAL A 496 -21.19 11.26 -2.60
CA VAL A 496 -22.31 12.03 -2.04
C VAL A 496 -21.97 13.52 -1.88
N ASP A 497 -20.77 13.85 -1.42
CA ASP A 497 -20.37 15.23 -1.15
C ASP A 497 -20.13 15.98 -2.45
N LEU A 498 -19.54 15.31 -3.44
CA LEU A 498 -19.36 15.84 -4.79
C LEU A 498 -20.69 16.19 -5.45
N VAL A 499 -21.68 15.29 -5.39
CA VAL A 499 -23.02 15.54 -5.95
C VAL A 499 -23.75 16.64 -5.18
N ARG A 500 -23.59 16.70 -3.85
CA ARG A 500 -24.14 17.77 -3.03
C ARG A 500 -23.55 19.14 -3.41
N GLY A 501 -22.26 19.20 -3.73
CA GLY A 501 -21.62 20.42 -4.22
C GLY A 501 -22.16 20.86 -5.59
N ALA A 502 -22.35 19.91 -6.51
CA ALA A 502 -22.81 20.19 -7.87
C ALA A 502 -24.32 20.50 -7.99
N PHE A 503 -25.16 19.74 -7.27
CA PHE A 503 -26.63 19.81 -7.36
C PHE A 503 -27.30 19.78 -5.98
N PRO A 504 -27.06 20.79 -5.13
CA PRO A 504 -27.53 20.80 -3.73
C PRO A 504 -29.06 20.66 -3.62
N GLU A 505 -29.82 21.37 -4.46
CA GLU A 505 -31.29 21.35 -4.43
C GLU A 505 -31.87 19.98 -4.78
N GLU A 506 -31.25 19.25 -5.72
CA GLU A 506 -31.68 17.92 -6.13
C GLU A 506 -31.34 16.86 -5.07
N VAL A 507 -30.20 17.00 -4.40
CA VAL A 507 -29.84 16.17 -3.24
C VAL A 507 -30.86 16.37 -2.11
N ASP A 508 -31.19 17.61 -1.79
CA ASP A 508 -32.15 17.93 -0.73
C ASP A 508 -33.56 17.40 -1.05
N ARG A 509 -33.99 17.53 -2.32
CA ARG A 509 -35.25 16.96 -2.80
C ARG A 509 -35.26 15.44 -2.63
N PHE A 510 -34.22 14.77 -3.10
CA PHE A 510 -34.09 13.31 -3.00
C PHE A 510 -34.10 12.83 -1.53
N LEU A 511 -33.37 13.49 -0.64
CA LEU A 511 -33.32 13.13 0.78
C LEU A 511 -34.67 13.32 1.47
N ARG A 512 -35.37 14.44 1.22
CA ARG A 512 -36.73 14.67 1.74
C ARG A 512 -37.72 13.62 1.26
N GLU A 513 -37.69 13.28 -0.03
CA GLU A 513 -38.55 12.22 -0.58
C GLU A 513 -38.28 10.86 0.05
N LYS A 514 -37.01 10.54 0.28
CA LYS A 514 -36.60 9.29 0.94
C LYS A 514 -37.11 9.24 2.37
N GLU A 515 -36.95 10.32 3.14
CA GLU A 515 -37.45 10.43 4.52
C GLU A 515 -38.98 10.29 4.57
N MET A 516 -39.71 10.96 3.67
CA MET A 516 -41.17 10.84 3.58
C MET A 516 -41.61 9.41 3.24
N LYS A 517 -40.89 8.70 2.36
CA LYS A 517 -41.13 7.28 2.05
C LYS A 517 -40.86 6.38 3.25
N GLU A 518 -39.81 6.66 4.03
CA GLU A 518 -39.48 5.91 5.26
C GLU A 518 -40.52 6.15 6.37
N LEU A 519 -40.99 7.39 6.56
CA LEU A 519 -42.07 7.73 7.49
C LEU A 519 -43.39 7.05 7.11
N LYS A 520 -43.74 7.01 5.81
CA LYS A 520 -44.91 6.27 5.31
C LYS A 520 -44.79 4.77 5.59
N ARG A 521 -43.60 4.17 5.42
CA ARG A 521 -43.35 2.76 5.76
C ARG A 521 -43.51 2.50 7.26
N ARG A 522 -43.00 3.38 8.13
CA ARG A 522 -43.14 3.28 9.59
C ARG A 522 -44.60 3.44 10.06
N LYS A 523 -45.37 4.36 9.45
CA LYS A 523 -46.81 4.52 9.72
C LYS A 523 -47.64 3.33 9.22
N GLY A 524 -47.28 2.76 8.06
CA GLY A 524 -47.91 1.56 7.52
C GLY A 524 -47.64 0.29 8.34
N SER A 525 -46.45 0.17 8.96
CA SER A 525 -46.18 -0.91 9.92
C SER A 525 -46.91 -0.74 11.25
N SER A 526 -47.13 0.50 11.70
CA SER A 526 -47.92 0.78 12.92
C SER A 526 -49.41 0.55 12.72
N ALA A 527 -49.96 0.87 11.53
CA ALA A 527 -51.37 0.63 11.20
C ALA A 527 -51.73 -0.86 10.99
N ARG A 528 -50.73 -1.74 10.86
CA ARG A 528 -50.92 -3.19 10.80
C ARG A 528 -51.01 -3.87 12.17
N LEU A 529 -50.73 -3.14 13.26
CA LEU A 529 -50.77 -3.65 14.63
C LEU A 529 -52.08 -3.38 15.38
N GLU A 530 -53.03 -2.66 14.78
CA GLU A 530 -54.36 -2.41 15.36
C GLU A 530 -55.49 -3.15 14.62
N LYS A 531 -55.34 -4.48 14.47
CA LYS A 531 -56.51 -5.37 14.31
C LYS A 531 -56.40 -6.55 15.27
N SER A 532 -57.42 -6.67 16.12
CA SER A 532 -57.62 -7.66 17.19
C SER A 532 -57.39 -9.12 16.78
N PRO A 533 -57.04 -10.02 17.74
CA PRO A 533 -56.49 -11.33 17.45
C PRO A 533 -57.58 -12.31 17.00
N LYS A 534 -57.35 -12.97 15.86
CA LYS A 534 -57.98 -14.25 15.54
C LYS A 534 -56.89 -15.27 15.22
N SER A 535 -57.10 -16.45 15.78
CA SER A 535 -56.17 -17.55 15.96
C SER A 535 -55.72 -18.22 14.65
N LYS A 536 -54.49 -18.76 14.72
CA LYS A 536 -53.88 -19.88 13.98
C LYS A 536 -52.96 -19.51 12.80
N GLY A 537 -51.70 -19.91 12.96
CA GLY A 537 -50.68 -19.99 11.91
C GLY A 537 -49.32 -19.43 12.33
N VAL A 538 -48.66 -20.04 13.31
CA VAL A 538 -47.25 -19.72 13.61
C VAL A 538 -46.40 -20.31 12.48
N GLN A 539 -45.98 -19.46 11.53
CA GLN A 539 -44.92 -19.80 10.59
C GLN A 539 -43.63 -19.12 11.09
N LEU A 540 -42.79 -19.89 11.76
CA LEU A 540 -41.48 -19.47 12.25
C LEU A 540 -40.58 -19.07 11.09
N SER A 541 -39.70 -18.10 11.32
CA SER A 541 -38.72 -17.68 10.31
C SER A 541 -37.67 -18.79 10.10
N ILE A 542 -37.22 -18.97 8.86
CA ILE A 542 -36.18 -19.96 8.47
C ILE A 542 -34.87 -19.85 9.26
N LYS A 543 -34.64 -18.77 10.01
CA LYS A 543 -33.46 -18.60 10.89
C LYS A 543 -33.57 -19.33 12.24
N GLU A 544 -34.72 -19.90 12.59
CA GLU A 544 -34.90 -20.68 13.82
C GLU A 544 -34.78 -22.20 13.63
N PHE A 545 -34.56 -22.69 12.39
CA PHE A 545 -34.49 -24.13 12.10
C PHE A 545 -33.07 -24.73 12.23
N TYR A 546 -32.00 -23.91 12.31
CA TYR A 546 -30.64 -24.40 12.52
C TYR A 546 -29.94 -23.67 13.68
N ARG A 547 -30.37 -23.97 14.91
CA ARG A 547 -29.54 -23.80 16.11
C ARG A 547 -29.47 -25.13 16.87
N SER A 548 -28.27 -25.69 16.85
CA SER A 548 -27.68 -26.67 17.77
C SER A 548 -28.24 -28.09 17.86
N THR A 549 -27.39 -29.03 17.45
CA THR A 549 -27.10 -30.21 18.28
C THR A 549 -25.59 -30.46 18.29
N LYS A 550 -24.92 -29.84 19.27
CA LYS A 550 -23.71 -30.42 19.87
C LYS A 550 -24.20 -31.51 20.84
N VAL A 551 -23.66 -32.72 20.73
CA VAL A 551 -23.62 -33.68 21.82
C VAL A 551 -22.15 -34.01 22.06
N GLN A 552 -21.71 -33.79 23.31
CA GLN A 552 -20.42 -34.14 23.88
C GLN A 552 -20.42 -35.59 24.38
N TYR A 553 -19.27 -36.27 24.31
CA TYR A 553 -18.72 -37.21 25.30
C TYR A 553 -17.21 -37.36 24.98
N SER A 554 -16.32 -36.59 25.62
CA SER A 554 -15.45 -36.90 26.79
C SER A 554 -14.45 -38.07 26.64
N SER A 555 -13.18 -37.69 26.43
CA SER A 555 -11.92 -38.11 27.11
C SER A 555 -11.59 -39.59 27.41
N GLN A 556 -10.42 -40.05 26.91
CA GLN A 556 -9.21 -40.50 27.63
C GLN A 556 -8.18 -41.05 26.58
N GLU A 557 -6.98 -40.47 26.43
CA GLU A 557 -5.67 -40.73 27.11
C GLU A 557 -4.85 -41.93 26.55
N GLU A 558 -3.58 -41.61 26.17
CA GLU A 558 -2.35 -42.43 26.04
C GLU A 558 -2.36 -43.62 25.03
N GLU A 559 -1.30 -44.06 24.32
CA GLU A 559 0.15 -43.87 24.33
C GLU A 559 0.74 -44.48 23.02
N ASP A 560 1.91 -44.00 22.59
CA ASP A 560 3.06 -44.65 21.91
C ASP A 560 3.02 -45.52 20.61
N LEU A 561 4.13 -45.32 19.87
CA LEU A 561 4.71 -45.84 18.60
C LEU A 561 4.93 -47.38 18.52
N PRO A 562 5.63 -47.95 17.50
CA PRO A 562 5.61 -47.80 16.01
C PRO A 562 5.58 -49.19 15.29
N GLU A 563 5.54 -49.22 13.95
CA GLU A 563 6.45 -49.98 13.05
C GLU A 563 5.87 -50.34 11.65
N ASN A 564 6.72 -50.10 10.65
CA ASN A 564 7.04 -50.89 9.45
C ASN A 564 5.96 -51.74 8.75
N HIS A 565 5.84 -51.58 7.43
CA HIS A 565 6.29 -52.62 6.49
C HIS A 565 6.45 -52.07 5.06
N ALA A 566 7.48 -52.60 4.40
CA ALA A 566 8.01 -52.25 3.08
C ALA A 566 7.46 -53.13 1.95
N ASN A 567 7.86 -52.75 0.72
CA ASN A 567 8.01 -53.57 -0.50
C ASN A 567 6.72 -53.96 -1.26
N GLN A 568 6.65 -54.05 -2.60
CA GLN A 568 7.66 -54.02 -3.68
C GLN A 568 6.95 -53.92 -5.05
N ASP A 569 7.69 -53.39 -6.03
CA ASP A 569 7.79 -53.74 -7.46
C ASP A 569 6.55 -53.88 -8.38
N ALA A 570 6.56 -53.15 -9.50
CA ALA A 570 6.84 -53.74 -10.83
C ALA A 570 6.82 -52.71 -11.97
N GLU A 571 7.77 -52.89 -12.89
CA GLU A 571 8.11 -52.12 -14.09
C GLU A 571 7.02 -52.06 -15.18
N ALA A 572 7.00 -50.96 -15.96
CA ALA A 572 7.06 -51.05 -17.43
C ALA A 572 7.36 -49.69 -18.08
N SER A 573 8.25 -49.76 -19.06
CA SER A 573 8.92 -48.71 -19.82
C SER A 573 8.05 -47.98 -20.85
N LYS A 574 8.36 -46.69 -21.09
CA LYS A 574 8.39 -46.12 -22.45
C LYS A 574 9.21 -44.83 -22.51
N GLU A 575 10.15 -44.84 -23.45
CA GLU A 575 11.20 -43.87 -23.72
C GLU A 575 10.73 -42.75 -24.67
N LYS A 576 11.49 -41.63 -24.69
CA LYS A 576 11.48 -40.45 -25.60
C LYS A 576 10.46 -39.33 -25.24
N ARG A 577 10.86 -38.11 -24.86
CA ARG A 577 11.77 -37.16 -25.54
C ARG A 577 12.22 -36.07 -24.56
N LYS A 578 13.52 -35.78 -24.51
CA LYS A 578 14.12 -34.63 -23.82
C LYS A 578 13.66 -33.32 -24.47
N SER A 579 13.10 -32.40 -23.71
CA SER A 579 13.28 -30.96 -23.93
C SER A 579 13.59 -30.31 -22.58
N LEU A 580 14.78 -29.70 -22.50
CA LEU A 580 15.26 -28.94 -21.36
C LEU A 580 14.49 -27.62 -21.33
N SER A 581 13.57 -27.46 -20.38
CA SER A 581 13.10 -26.14 -19.96
C SER A 581 13.25 -26.01 -18.45
N SER A 582 13.96 -24.96 -18.06
CA SER A 582 14.36 -24.64 -16.70
C SER A 582 13.15 -24.27 -15.85
N ASN A 583 12.72 -25.20 -15.00
CA ASN A 583 11.75 -24.94 -13.94
C ASN A 583 12.38 -24.05 -12.85
N LEU A 584 12.41 -22.74 -13.09
CA LEU A 584 12.71 -21.77 -12.04
C LEU A 584 11.53 -21.66 -11.08
N LYS A 585 11.80 -21.85 -9.78
CA LYS A 585 10.80 -21.72 -8.71
C LYS A 585 10.17 -20.32 -8.70
N LYS A 586 8.87 -20.24 -8.37
CA LYS A 586 8.06 -18.99 -8.31
C LYS A 586 8.71 -17.83 -7.55
N SER A 587 9.60 -18.08 -6.60
CA SER A 587 10.34 -17.05 -5.86
C SER A 587 11.39 -16.29 -6.71
N VAL A 588 11.92 -16.93 -7.76
CA VAL A 588 12.90 -16.34 -8.69
C VAL A 588 12.22 -15.40 -9.69
N ARG A 589 11.00 -15.72 -10.13
CA ARG A 589 10.19 -14.82 -10.99
C ARG A 589 9.83 -13.49 -10.30
N ARG A 590 9.70 -13.46 -8.97
CA ARG A 590 9.30 -12.27 -8.18
C ARG A 590 10.33 -11.13 -8.15
N ARG A 591 11.56 -11.32 -8.66
CA ARG A 591 12.66 -10.34 -8.48
C ARG A 591 13.38 -9.93 -9.77
N LEU A 592 12.84 -10.31 -10.93
CA LEU A 592 13.49 -10.06 -12.23
C LEU A 592 13.20 -8.66 -12.82
N LEU A 593 12.48 -7.80 -12.11
CA LEU A 593 11.85 -6.61 -12.66
C LEU A 593 12.52 -5.28 -12.30
N PHE A 594 13.69 -5.34 -11.68
CA PHE A 594 14.55 -4.19 -11.50
C PHE A 594 15.91 -4.49 -12.11
N ASN A 595 15.95 -4.51 -13.44
CA ASN A 595 17.19 -4.40 -14.21
C ASN A 595 16.99 -3.30 -15.24
#